data_AF-A0A1M5RAZ1-F1
#
_entry.id   AF-A0A1M5RAZ1-F1
#
_cell.length_a   1.000
_cell.length_b   1.000
_cell.length_c   1.000
_cell.angle_alpha   90.00
_cell.angle_beta   90.00
_cell.angle_gamma   90.00
#
_symmetry.space_group_name_H-M   'P 1'
#
loop_
_entity.id
_entity.type
_entity.pdbx_description
1 polymer ?
#
loop_
_entity_poly.entity_id
_entity_poly.type
_entity_poly.pdbx_seq_one_letter_code
_entity_poly.pdbx_strand_id
1 'polypeptide(L)'
;MKTVKAKSSKYINDNQLTKSKFSWQEGYGVFSYSQSQIDSVYKYIQNQKEHHKKQNFNEEYLNFLNKFNVQYEERYIFEDLM
;
A
#
# COMPACT_ATOMS: atom_id res chain seq x y z
N MET A 1 -2.48 -8.79 8.26
CA MET A 1 -2.01 -8.87 6.85
C MET A 1 -1.30 -10.16 6.46
N LYS A 2 -0.48 -10.78 7.32
CA LYS A 2 0.22 -12.05 7.04
C LYS A 2 -0.66 -13.12 6.38
N THR A 3 -1.79 -13.46 7.00
CA THR A 3 -2.73 -14.46 6.49
C THR A 3 -3.36 -14.07 5.15
N VAL A 4 -3.75 -12.80 5.00
CA VAL A 4 -4.36 -12.28 3.77
C VAL A 4 -3.37 -12.40 2.62
N LYS A 5 -2.13 -11.93 2.81
CA LYS A 5 -1.06 -12.00 1.80
C LYS A 5 -0.72 -13.46 1.45
N ALA A 6 -0.57 -14.33 2.46
CA ALA A 6 -0.24 -15.73 2.23
C ALA A 6 -1.33 -16.49 1.47
N LYS A 7 -2.60 -16.34 1.88
CA LYS A 7 -3.72 -17.04 1.23
C LYS A 7 -3.94 -16.54 -0.19
N SER A 8 -3.87 -15.22 -0.43
CA SER A 8 -4.03 -14.68 -1.77
C SER A 8 -2.85 -15.02 -2.69
N SER A 9 -1.60 -14.98 -2.20
CA SER A 9 -0.46 -15.44 -2.99
C SER A 9 -0.59 -16.91 -3.37
N LYS A 10 -0.99 -17.78 -2.43
CA LYS A 10 -1.23 -19.19 -2.73
C LYS A 10 -2.31 -19.33 -3.80
N TYR A 11 -3.46 -18.68 -3.62
CA TYR A 11 -4.56 -18.74 -4.58
C TYR A 11 -4.16 -18.27 -5.98
N ILE A 12 -3.48 -17.14 -6.10
CA ILE A 12 -3.03 -16.57 -7.38
C ILE A 12 -2.08 -17.53 -8.10
N ASN A 13 -1.13 -18.12 -7.37
CA ASN A 13 -0.15 -19.05 -7.92
C ASN A 13 -0.78 -20.40 -8.29
N ASP A 14 -1.61 -20.97 -7.42
CA ASP A 14 -2.28 -22.26 -7.65
C ASP A 14 -3.20 -22.18 -8.88
N ASN A 15 -3.80 -21.02 -9.15
CA ASN A 15 -4.67 -20.78 -10.32
C ASN A 15 -3.95 -20.16 -11.51
N GLN A 16 -2.62 -19.95 -11.46
CA GLN A 16 -1.82 -19.38 -12.54
C GLN A 16 -2.37 -18.05 -13.10
N LEU A 17 -2.86 -17.17 -12.21
CA LEU A 17 -3.49 -15.89 -12.63
C LEU A 17 -2.47 -14.85 -13.11
N THR A 18 -1.17 -15.16 -13.02
CA THR A 18 -0.06 -14.32 -13.47
C THR A 18 0.94 -15.15 -14.28
N LYS A 19 1.64 -14.51 -15.21
CA LYS A 19 2.66 -15.18 -16.07
C LYS A 19 3.88 -15.69 -15.28
N SER A 20 4.13 -15.12 -14.11
CA SER A 20 5.23 -15.46 -13.22
C SER A 20 4.71 -15.82 -11.83
N LYS A 21 5.57 -16.41 -11.00
CA LYS A 21 5.26 -16.66 -9.60
C LYS A 21 4.99 -15.33 -8.90
N PHE A 22 3.80 -15.21 -8.34
CA PHE A 22 3.35 -14.02 -7.63
C PHE A 22 3.78 -14.04 -6.18
N SER A 23 4.31 -12.91 -5.70
CA SER A 23 4.56 -12.62 -4.30
C SER A 23 4.17 -11.17 -4.01
N TRP A 24 3.62 -10.92 -2.83
CA TRP A 24 3.47 -9.56 -2.35
C TRP A 24 4.84 -8.97 -1.95
N GLN A 25 4.96 -7.64 -2.00
CA GLN A 25 5.99 -6.89 -1.26
C GLN A 25 6.08 -7.39 0.19
N GLU A 26 7.23 -7.28 0.87
CA GLU A 26 7.39 -7.80 2.23
C GLU A 26 6.56 -7.00 3.25
N GLY A 27 6.73 -5.68 3.24
CA GLY A 27 6.04 -4.75 4.14
C GLY A 27 4.56 -4.48 3.81
N TYR A 28 3.92 -3.68 4.66
CA TYR A 28 2.61 -3.08 4.42
C TYR A 28 2.37 -1.90 5.39
N GLY A 29 1.67 -0.86 4.94
CA GLY A 29 1.21 0.25 5.76
C GLY A 29 -0.24 0.05 6.23
N VAL A 30 -0.56 0.46 7.46
CA VAL A 30 -1.93 0.48 8.00
C VAL A 30 -2.17 1.80 8.70
N PHE A 31 -3.21 2.53 8.26
CA PHE A 31 -3.59 3.83 8.79
C PHE A 31 -5.05 3.80 9.21
N SER A 32 -5.34 4.26 10.43
CA SER A 32 -6.70 4.24 10.99
C SER A 32 -7.42 5.55 10.70
N TYR A 33 -8.70 5.47 10.37
CA TYR A 33 -9.58 6.61 10.10
C TYR A 33 -10.87 6.50 10.92
N SER A 34 -11.52 7.62 11.21
CA SER A 34 -12.84 7.62 11.87
C SER A 34 -13.96 7.25 10.90
N GLN A 35 -15.09 6.79 11.43
CA GLN A 35 -16.27 6.44 10.64
C GLN A 35 -16.74 7.59 9.72
N SER A 36 -16.67 8.83 10.23
CA SER A 36 -17.05 10.02 9.46
C SER A 36 -16.16 10.30 8.24
N GLN A 37 -14.99 9.66 8.15
CA GLN A 37 -14.04 9.85 7.06
C GLN A 37 -14.19 8.83 5.93
N ILE A 38 -15.13 7.88 6.04
CA ILE A 38 -15.33 6.82 5.04
C ILE A 38 -15.51 7.37 3.63
N ASP A 39 -16.36 8.39 3.46
CA ASP A 39 -16.61 8.98 2.13
C ASP A 39 -15.35 9.61 1.53
N SER A 40 -14.51 10.22 2.37
CA SER A 40 -13.23 10.79 1.95
C SER A 40 -12.25 9.71 1.53
N VAL A 41 -12.14 8.62 2.30
CA VAL A 41 -11.28 7.48 1.99
C VAL A 41 -11.75 6.78 0.70
N TYR A 42 -13.06 6.58 0.55
CA TYR A 42 -13.66 6.02 -0.65
C TYR A 42 -13.31 6.85 -1.89
N LYS A 43 -13.55 8.16 -1.85
CA LYS A 43 -13.23 9.07 -2.95
C LYS A 43 -11.73 9.08 -3.26
N TYR A 44 -10.87 9.01 -2.26
CA TYR A 44 -9.43 8.89 -2.45
C TYR A 44 -9.06 7.61 -3.21
N ILE A 45 -9.55 6.45 -2.78
CA ILE A 45 -9.29 5.16 -3.46
C ILE A 45 -9.86 5.14 -4.88
N GLN A 46 -11.07 5.68 -5.10
CA GLN A 46 -11.69 5.71 -6.43
C GLN A 46 -10.88 6.53 -7.43
N ASN A 47 -10.23 7.61 -6.99
CA ASN A 47 -9.51 8.55 -7.85
C ASN A 47 -7.98 8.29 -7.90
N GLN A 48 -7.51 7.18 -7.33
CA GLN A 48 -6.08 6.85 -7.21
C GLN A 48 -5.32 6.88 -8.54
N LYS A 49 -5.94 6.38 -9.62
CA LYS A 49 -5.32 6.37 -10.96
C LYS A 49 -5.02 7.78 -11.47
N GLU A 50 -5.89 8.75 -11.19
CA GLU A 50 -5.69 10.15 -11.60
C GLU A 50 -4.74 10.87 -10.63
N HIS A 51 -4.79 10.55 -9.34
CA HIS A 51 -3.88 11.06 -8.33
C HIS A 51 -2.42 10.70 -8.64
N HIS A 52 -2.16 9.43 -8.96
CA HIS A 52 -0.84 8.90 -9.29
C HIS A 52 -0.25 9.39 -10.62
N LYS A 53 -1.01 10.15 -11.42
CA LYS A 53 -0.44 10.90 -12.56
C LYS A 53 0.35 12.14 -12.11
N LYS A 54 0.09 12.64 -10.90
CA LYS A 54 0.64 13.90 -10.39
C LYS A 54 1.53 13.71 -9.16
N GLN A 55 1.33 12.64 -8.41
CA GLN A 55 2.08 12.33 -7.20
C GLN A 55 2.59 10.90 -7.26
N ASN A 56 3.88 10.71 -6.99
CA ASN A 56 4.46 9.36 -7.00
C ASN A 56 4.25 8.66 -5.64
N PHE A 57 4.46 7.34 -5.64
CA PHE A 57 4.28 6.51 -4.45
C PHE A 57 5.14 6.95 -3.25
N ASN A 58 6.40 7.33 -3.48
CA ASN A 58 7.32 7.67 -2.40
C ASN A 58 6.85 8.94 -1.68
N GLU A 59 6.50 9.98 -2.44
CA GLU A 59 5.94 11.23 -1.91
C GLU A 59 4.66 10.97 -1.12
N GLU A 60 3.76 10.15 -1.66
CA GLU A 60 2.50 9.82 -1.01
C GLU A 60 2.70 9.03 0.29
N TYR A 61 3.60 8.05 0.29
CA TYR A 61 3.90 7.27 1.48
C TYR A 61 4.49 8.14 2.59
N LEU A 62 5.45 9.02 2.27
CA LEU A 62 6.00 9.98 3.24
C LEU A 62 4.91 10.93 3.78
N ASN A 63 4.01 11.39 2.92
CA ASN A 63 2.87 12.21 3.36
C ASN A 63 1.96 11.46 4.34
N PHE A 64 1.72 10.16 4.13
CA PHE A 64 0.97 9.36 5.09
C PHE A 64 1.70 9.24 6.42
N LEU A 65 2.99 8.92 6.42
CA LEU A 65 3.76 8.82 7.65
C LEU A 65 3.74 10.13 8.45
N ASN A 66 3.96 11.25 7.77
CA ASN A 66 3.89 12.58 8.35
C ASN A 66 2.48 12.88 8.91
N LYS A 67 1.42 12.63 8.13
CA LYS A 67 0.02 12.86 8.53
C LYS A 67 -0.37 12.08 9.78
N PHE A 68 0.17 10.87 9.94
CA PHE A 68 -0.11 9.98 11.06
C PHE A 68 0.94 10.05 12.17
N ASN A 69 1.89 10.99 12.10
CA ASN A 69 2.99 11.16 13.05
C ASN A 69 3.79 9.87 13.29
N VAL A 70 3.95 9.06 12.24
CA VAL A 70 4.81 7.88 12.28
C VAL A 70 6.25 8.34 12.09
N GLN A 71 7.10 8.10 13.09
CA GLN A 71 8.53 8.40 13.00
C GLN A 71 9.21 7.44 12.04
N TYR A 72 10.13 7.97 11.23
CA TYR A 72 10.90 7.19 10.28
C TYR A 72 12.27 7.84 10.05
N GLU A 73 13.21 7.03 9.57
CA GLU A 73 14.48 7.52 9.08
C GLU A 73 14.52 7.37 7.56
N GLU A 74 14.81 8.45 6.84
CA GLU A 74 14.78 8.48 5.37
C GLU A 74 15.65 7.39 4.74
N ARG A 75 16.77 7.05 5.38
CA ARG A 75 17.72 6.01 4.91
C ARG A 75 17.14 4.59 4.87
N TYR A 76 16.04 4.31 5.58
CA TYR A 76 15.48 2.96 5.72
C TYR A 76 14.11 2.79 5.04
N ILE A 77 13.45 3.86 4.59
CA ILE A 77 12.05 3.81 4.16
C ILE A 77 11.82 3.03 2.87
N PHE A 78 12.83 2.93 2.00
CA PHE A 78 12.74 2.29 0.68
C PHE A 78 13.87 1.30 0.42
N GLU A 79 14.65 0.93 1.44
CA GLU A 79 15.79 0.01 1.27
C GLU A 79 15.34 -1.36 0.74
N ASP A 80 14.19 -1.87 1.21
CA ASP A 80 13.59 -3.13 0.75
C ASP A 80 12.77 -3.02 -0.55
N LEU A 81 12.67 -1.82 -1.12
CA LEU A 81 11.90 -1.53 -2.35
C LEU A 81 12.80 -1.29 -3.58
N MET A 82 14.12 -1.26 -3.40
CA MET A 82 15.14 -1.24 -4.45
C MET A 82 15.76 -2.62 -4.64
#